data_AF-A0A2K8MDE5-F1
#
_entry.id   AF-A0A2K8MDE5-F1
#
_cell.length_a   1.000
_cell.length_b   1.000
_cell.length_c   1.000
_cell.angle_alpha   90.00
_cell.angle_beta   90.00
_cell.angle_gamma   90.00
#
_symmetry.space_group_name_H-M   'P 1'
#
loop_
_entity.id
_entity.type
_entity.pdbx_description
1 polymer ?
#
loop_
_entity_poly.entity_id
_entity_poly.type
_entity_poly.pdbx_seq_one_letter_code
_entity_poly.pdbx_strand_id
1 'polypeptide(L)'
;MGPAGGRVRSPLRRPGPAGPSRFRGGEHACVGPRTAGSPPWSRPQRARTALLGLHRRPPQRTDGPAAAAYAALRAAQSALADAEGTVRVAQAQLADTLAATPQENAAVARAAEEVESARAKAHAAATAVRAAQRTAADRVGAVEVAAAKLDAERTHNAADDVKLVEAAERHDKAVRAQEAAQEALLEAHESRDTAENLLAAAEEQLAQARAVPPRESAAVVAAREKVAKAERARDLAEERVAAARASYDRAAALESGQDAPAASAPSFASLPTFVDRYVLPNWRHRHDRDTRWCERWWLHEEAVTRLEALWEAFEAMRLEPAPSLSTWLRDHFDHHMSMLTRVDGTFAGCSPRTHDEPVHRAGAVWAHTEPPAGLFDVDPESVVQPQSHQQGGVA
;
A
#
# COMPACT_ATOMS: atom_id res chain seq x y z
N MET A 1 55.84 15.77 8.72
CA MET A 1 54.55 15.68 8.00
C MET A 1 54.03 17.09 7.82
N GLY A 2 53.76 17.48 6.58
CA GLY A 2 53.67 18.88 6.16
C GLY A 2 52.40 19.64 6.59
N PRO A 3 52.38 20.98 6.37
CA PRO A 3 51.43 21.91 6.98
C PRO A 3 50.42 22.53 5.99
N ALA A 4 49.47 23.32 6.55
CA ALA A 4 48.64 24.37 5.94
C ALA A 4 47.61 23.93 4.88
N GLY A 5 46.40 24.49 4.75
CA GLY A 5 45.85 25.78 5.18
C GLY A 5 45.23 26.49 3.96
N GLY A 6 43.96 26.89 4.04
CA GLY A 6 43.44 28.06 3.30
C GLY A 6 42.68 27.85 1.96
N ARG A 7 41.34 27.81 2.08
CA ARG A 7 40.35 28.70 1.44
C ARG A 7 40.46 29.15 -0.05
N VAL A 8 39.33 28.91 -0.75
CA VAL A 8 38.49 29.86 -1.52
C VAL A 8 38.54 29.87 -3.08
N ARG A 9 37.31 29.96 -3.64
CA ARG A 9 36.82 30.44 -4.96
C ARG A 9 36.56 29.43 -6.09
N SER A 10 35.26 29.23 -6.36
CA SER A 10 34.68 28.90 -7.68
C SER A 10 34.96 30.03 -8.70
N PRO A 11 34.81 29.80 -10.03
CA PRO A 11 33.46 29.90 -10.63
C PRO A 11 33.21 29.12 -11.97
N LEU A 12 31.91 29.03 -12.33
CA LEU A 12 31.34 29.03 -13.69
C LEU A 12 31.56 27.83 -14.66
N ARG A 13 30.48 27.09 -14.97
CA ARG A 13 29.69 27.28 -16.22
C ARG A 13 28.55 26.25 -16.33
N ARG A 14 27.33 26.76 -16.53
CA ARG A 14 26.17 26.05 -17.11
C ARG A 14 26.24 26.10 -18.63
N PRO A 15 25.74 25.10 -19.37
CA PRO A 15 25.24 25.30 -20.73
C PRO A 15 23.71 25.56 -20.70
N GLY A 16 23.30 26.65 -21.33
CA GLY A 16 21.89 27.00 -21.59
C GLY A 16 21.37 26.41 -22.91
N PRO A 17 20.08 26.64 -23.22
CA PRO A 17 19.30 25.86 -24.19
C PRO A 17 19.39 26.40 -25.62
N ALA A 18 19.25 25.50 -26.60
CA ALA A 18 19.10 25.83 -28.01
C ALA A 18 17.66 26.24 -28.32
N GLY A 19 17.49 27.42 -28.92
CA GLY A 19 16.23 27.97 -29.40
C GLY A 19 15.79 27.44 -30.79
N PRO A 20 14.63 27.90 -31.29
CA PRO A 20 13.82 27.19 -32.27
C PRO A 20 14.07 27.65 -33.73
N SER A 21 14.01 26.69 -34.66
CA SER A 21 13.98 26.98 -36.10
C SER A 21 12.55 27.20 -36.59
N ARG A 22 12.38 28.34 -37.25
CA ARG A 22 11.21 28.77 -38.01
C ARG A 22 10.94 27.81 -39.18
N PHE A 23 9.68 27.40 -39.36
CA PHE A 23 9.15 27.10 -40.69
C PHE A 23 7.78 27.76 -40.86
N ARG A 24 7.60 28.28 -42.07
CA ARG A 24 6.59 29.24 -42.53
C ARG A 24 5.62 28.48 -43.45
N GLY A 25 4.33 28.83 -43.41
CA GLY A 25 3.30 28.37 -44.33
C GLY A 25 2.06 27.96 -43.54
N GLY A 26 0.92 28.65 -43.57
CA GLY A 26 0.33 29.39 -44.67
C GLY A 26 -1.08 28.82 -44.82
N GLU A 27 -2.03 29.41 -44.10
CA GLU A 27 -3.45 29.09 -44.16
C GLU A 27 -4.02 29.50 -45.52
N HIS A 28 -4.85 28.66 -46.15
CA HIS A 28 -5.98 29.09 -46.97
C HIS A 28 -7.02 27.96 -47.03
N ALA A 29 -8.18 28.22 -46.41
CA ALA A 29 -9.41 27.48 -46.62
C ALA A 29 -10.17 28.08 -47.81
N CYS A 30 -10.81 27.24 -48.65
CA CYS A 30 -12.00 27.58 -49.44
C CYS A 30 -12.69 26.31 -50.02
N VAL A 31 -13.89 26.02 -49.48
CA VAL A 31 -15.17 25.69 -50.16
C VAL A 31 -15.24 24.60 -51.26
N GLY A 32 -15.86 23.44 -50.89
CA GLY A 32 -16.87 22.56 -51.57
C GLY A 32 -16.76 22.13 -53.06
N PRO A 33 -17.60 21.19 -53.58
CA PRO A 33 -18.69 20.42 -52.96
C PRO A 33 -18.64 18.87 -53.18
N ARG A 34 -19.69 18.21 -52.68
CA ARG A 34 -20.02 16.77 -52.70
C ARG A 34 -20.02 16.12 -54.09
N THR A 35 -19.48 14.90 -54.20
CA THR A 35 -20.03 13.83 -55.04
C THR A 35 -19.76 12.45 -54.44
N ALA A 36 -20.76 11.59 -54.56
CA ALA A 36 -20.80 10.22 -54.08
C ALA A 36 -19.93 9.28 -54.92
N GLY A 37 -19.39 8.24 -54.28
CA GLY A 37 -18.70 7.14 -54.96
C GLY A 37 -18.16 6.12 -53.96
N SER A 38 -18.98 5.14 -53.58
CA SER A 38 -18.52 3.93 -52.91
C SER A 38 -17.81 3.00 -53.89
N PRO A 39 -16.70 2.36 -53.51
CA PRO A 39 -16.32 1.05 -54.03
C PRO A 39 -16.06 0.02 -52.89
N PRO A 40 -15.95 -1.27 -53.24
CA PRO A 40 -16.55 -2.33 -52.45
C PRO A 40 -15.60 -3.06 -51.49
N TRP A 41 -16.22 -3.68 -50.49
CA TRP A 41 -15.85 -4.92 -49.82
C TRP A 41 -14.36 -5.18 -49.55
N SER A 42 -13.96 -5.00 -48.30
CA SER A 42 -12.92 -5.82 -47.67
C SER A 42 -13.33 -6.06 -46.23
N ARG A 43 -13.89 -7.25 -45.98
CA ARG A 43 -14.16 -7.75 -44.63
C ARG A 43 -12.82 -7.95 -43.91
N PRO A 44 -12.59 -7.42 -42.71
CA PRO A 44 -11.49 -7.88 -41.91
C PRO A 44 -11.80 -9.29 -41.42
N GLN A 45 -11.01 -10.28 -41.86
CA GLN A 45 -10.96 -11.60 -41.26
C GLN A 45 -10.62 -11.42 -39.77
N ARG A 46 -11.62 -11.57 -38.92
CA ARG A 46 -11.40 -11.79 -37.49
C ARG A 46 -10.67 -13.12 -37.38
N ALA A 47 -9.38 -13.06 -37.05
CA ALA A 47 -8.66 -14.21 -36.54
C ALA A 47 -9.42 -14.69 -35.30
N ARG A 48 -10.20 -15.77 -35.44
CA ARG A 48 -10.76 -16.50 -34.31
C ARG A 48 -9.59 -17.23 -33.66
N THR A 49 -8.96 -16.60 -32.69
CA THR A 49 -8.22 -17.34 -31.67
C THR A 49 -9.26 -18.21 -30.97
N ALA A 50 -9.31 -19.49 -31.34
CA ALA A 50 -10.12 -20.48 -30.67
C ALA A 50 -9.53 -20.68 -29.28
N LEU A 51 -10.00 -19.89 -28.31
CA LEU A 51 -10.02 -20.32 -26.92
C LEU A 51 -10.89 -21.58 -26.90
N LEU A 52 -10.25 -22.75 -26.89
CA LEU A 52 -10.85 -24.04 -26.54
C LEU A 52 -11.23 -23.99 -25.04
N GLY A 53 -12.19 -23.13 -24.71
CA GLY A 53 -13.00 -23.31 -23.53
C GLY A 53 -13.86 -24.54 -23.80
N LEU A 54 -13.59 -25.63 -23.08
CA LEU A 54 -14.45 -26.81 -23.04
C LEU A 54 -15.83 -26.38 -22.51
N HIS A 55 -16.68 -25.85 -23.38
CA HIS A 55 -18.10 -25.67 -23.12
C HIS A 55 -18.72 -27.07 -23.15
N ARG A 56 -18.60 -27.78 -22.02
CA ARG A 56 -19.30 -29.04 -21.77
C ARG A 56 -20.79 -28.80 -22.04
N ARG A 57 -21.33 -29.61 -22.94
CA ARG A 57 -22.72 -29.55 -23.40
C ARG A 57 -23.64 -29.81 -22.19
N PRO A 58 -24.77 -29.09 -22.04
CA PRO A 58 -25.71 -29.32 -20.95
C PRO A 58 -26.23 -30.77 -20.96
N PRO A 59 -26.58 -31.34 -19.79
CA PRO A 59 -27.10 -32.70 -19.70
C PRO A 59 -28.40 -32.83 -20.51
N GLN A 60 -28.51 -33.94 -21.25
CA GLN A 60 -29.66 -34.24 -22.14
C GLN A 60 -30.85 -34.86 -21.38
N ARG A 61 -30.61 -35.37 -20.16
CA ARG A 61 -31.63 -35.84 -19.22
C ARG A 61 -31.86 -34.77 -18.16
N THR A 62 -33.12 -34.43 -17.88
CA THR A 62 -33.51 -33.45 -16.86
C THR A 62 -33.52 -34.03 -15.45
N ASP A 63 -33.49 -35.36 -15.33
CA ASP A 63 -33.66 -36.06 -14.06
C ASP A 63 -32.37 -36.86 -13.77
N GLY A 64 -31.58 -36.37 -12.82
CA GLY A 64 -30.30 -36.96 -12.44
C GLY A 64 -29.41 -36.02 -11.61
N PRO A 65 -28.41 -36.56 -10.86
CA PRO A 65 -27.51 -35.77 -10.04
C PRO A 65 -26.71 -34.72 -10.84
N ALA A 66 -26.37 -34.95 -12.11
CA ALA A 66 -25.68 -33.96 -12.93
C ALA A 66 -26.60 -32.83 -13.40
N ALA A 67 -27.89 -33.11 -13.63
CA ALA A 67 -28.88 -32.08 -13.94
C ALA A 67 -29.09 -31.12 -12.75
N ALA A 68 -29.18 -31.67 -11.53
CA ALA A 68 -29.25 -30.88 -10.31
C ALA A 68 -27.98 -30.04 -10.06
N ALA A 69 -26.79 -30.65 -10.23
CA ALA A 69 -25.52 -29.93 -10.10
C ALA A 69 -25.32 -28.84 -11.16
N TYR A 70 -25.81 -29.07 -12.39
CA TYR A 70 -25.82 -28.08 -13.46
C TYR A 70 -26.74 -26.90 -13.13
N ALA A 71 -27.93 -27.16 -12.59
CA ALA A 71 -28.85 -26.12 -12.12
C ALA A 71 -28.23 -25.27 -11.01
N ALA A 72 -27.54 -25.90 -10.04
CA ALA A 72 -26.80 -25.21 -9.00
C ALA A 72 -25.66 -24.34 -9.55
N LEU A 73 -24.89 -24.84 -10.52
CA LEU A 73 -23.85 -24.07 -11.22
C LEU A 73 -24.44 -22.86 -11.95
N ARG A 74 -25.59 -23.01 -12.62
CA ARG A 74 -26.28 -21.89 -13.28
C ARG A 74 -26.77 -20.85 -12.28
N ALA A 75 -27.30 -21.27 -11.14
CA ALA A 75 -27.69 -20.37 -10.06
C ALA A 75 -26.48 -19.61 -9.49
N ALA A 76 -25.36 -20.28 -9.26
CA ALA A 76 -24.12 -19.65 -8.80
C ALA A 76 -23.58 -18.64 -9.83
N GLN A 77 -23.61 -18.97 -11.12
CA GLN A 77 -23.21 -18.05 -12.20
C GLN A 77 -24.11 -16.81 -12.27
N SER A 78 -25.41 -16.96 -12.05
CA SER A 78 -26.34 -15.83 -11.97
C SER A 78 -26.00 -14.92 -10.78
N ALA A 79 -25.78 -15.52 -9.60
CA ALA A 79 -25.41 -14.77 -8.40
C ALA A 79 -24.08 -14.02 -8.56
N LEU A 80 -23.10 -14.58 -9.27
CA LEU A 80 -21.86 -13.88 -9.60
C LEU A 80 -22.13 -12.66 -10.50
N ALA A 81 -22.95 -12.81 -11.54
CA ALA A 81 -23.31 -11.69 -12.40
C ALA A 81 -24.03 -10.55 -11.64
N ASP A 82 -24.88 -10.91 -10.67
CA ASP A 82 -25.54 -9.95 -9.78
C ASP A 82 -24.54 -9.23 -8.85
N ALA A 83 -23.55 -9.96 -8.32
CA ALA A 83 -22.48 -9.41 -7.50
C ALA A 83 -21.58 -8.45 -8.31
N GLU A 84 -21.19 -8.83 -9.54
CA GLU A 84 -20.46 -7.96 -10.47
C GLU A 84 -21.26 -6.69 -10.83
N GLY A 85 -22.58 -6.81 -10.99
CA GLY A 85 -23.49 -5.67 -11.13
C GLY A 85 -23.43 -4.73 -9.93
N THR A 86 -23.46 -5.30 -8.72
CA THR A 86 -23.38 -4.54 -7.46
C THR A 86 -22.04 -3.81 -7.31
N VAL A 87 -20.92 -4.45 -7.67
CA VAL A 87 -19.60 -3.79 -7.68
C VAL A 87 -19.59 -2.60 -8.63
N ARG A 88 -20.11 -2.75 -9.86
CA ARG A 88 -20.19 -1.63 -10.82
C ARG A 88 -21.01 -0.46 -10.29
N VAL A 89 -22.15 -0.73 -9.64
CA VAL A 89 -22.99 0.31 -9.02
C VAL A 89 -22.25 1.01 -7.87
N ALA A 90 -21.59 0.25 -7.00
CA ALA A 90 -20.85 0.81 -5.87
C ALA A 90 -19.65 1.67 -6.35
N GLN A 91 -18.95 1.24 -7.39
CA GLN A 91 -17.86 2.00 -8.00
C GLN A 91 -18.36 3.29 -8.65
N ALA A 92 -19.50 3.26 -9.35
CA ALA A 92 -20.12 4.47 -9.91
C ALA A 92 -20.52 5.46 -8.79
N GLN A 93 -21.15 4.97 -7.71
CA GLN A 93 -21.49 5.78 -6.55
C GLN A 93 -20.27 6.42 -5.88
N LEU A 94 -19.15 5.68 -5.78
CA LEU A 94 -17.89 6.22 -5.28
C LEU A 94 -17.36 7.34 -6.19
N ALA A 95 -17.38 7.13 -7.51
CA ALA A 95 -16.96 8.15 -8.48
C ALA A 95 -17.83 9.42 -8.38
N ASP A 96 -19.15 9.27 -8.29
CA ASP A 96 -20.08 10.40 -8.11
C ASP A 96 -19.81 11.12 -6.78
N THR A 97 -19.57 10.38 -5.70
CA THR A 97 -19.26 10.96 -4.38
C THR A 97 -17.94 11.72 -4.38
N LEU A 98 -16.92 11.20 -5.06
CA LEU A 98 -15.63 11.87 -5.24
C LEU A 98 -15.78 13.13 -6.09
N ALA A 99 -16.61 13.10 -7.15
CA ALA A 99 -16.87 14.27 -7.98
C ALA A 99 -17.69 15.35 -7.25
N ALA A 100 -18.63 14.93 -6.39
CA ALA A 100 -19.46 15.82 -5.60
C ALA A 100 -18.78 16.37 -4.34
N THR A 101 -17.69 15.75 -3.89
CA THR A 101 -16.90 16.22 -2.75
C THR A 101 -15.75 17.07 -3.26
N PRO A 102 -15.86 18.42 -3.31
CA PRO A 102 -14.74 19.25 -3.70
C PRO A 102 -13.56 18.96 -2.79
N GLN A 103 -12.41 18.68 -3.39
CA GLN A 103 -11.14 18.42 -2.70
C GLN A 103 -10.53 19.71 -2.15
N GLU A 104 -11.36 20.69 -1.80
CA GLU A 104 -10.93 21.96 -1.25
C GLU A 104 -10.89 21.81 0.25
N ASN A 105 -9.67 21.68 0.76
CA ASN A 105 -9.39 21.86 2.16
C ASN A 105 -9.69 23.34 2.47
N ALA A 106 -10.94 23.69 2.78
CA ALA A 106 -11.40 25.08 2.95
C ALA A 106 -10.58 25.86 4.00
N ALA A 107 -9.87 25.14 4.88
CA ALA A 107 -8.85 25.71 5.75
C ALA A 107 -7.61 26.21 4.97
N VAL A 108 -7.10 25.45 3.99
CA VAL A 108 -5.99 25.84 3.10
C VAL A 108 -6.39 27.02 2.21
N ALA A 109 -7.62 27.04 1.69
CA ALA A 109 -8.13 28.16 0.89
C ALA A 109 -8.16 29.46 1.71
N ARG A 110 -8.78 29.44 2.89
CA ARG A 110 -8.81 30.59 3.81
C ARG A 110 -7.41 31.04 4.23
N ALA A 111 -6.53 30.12 4.59
CA ALA A 111 -5.15 30.45 4.96
C ALA A 111 -4.35 31.04 3.78
N ALA A 112 -4.63 30.63 2.55
CA ALA A 112 -4.00 31.21 1.36
C ALA A 112 -4.45 32.66 1.11
N GLU A 113 -5.75 32.95 1.29
CA GLU A 113 -6.29 34.32 1.21
C GLU A 113 -5.68 35.23 2.30
N GLU A 114 -5.49 34.72 3.52
CA GLU A 114 -4.83 35.44 4.62
C GLU A 114 -3.37 35.77 4.29
N VAL A 115 -2.62 34.83 3.70
CA VAL A 115 -1.25 35.07 3.22
C VAL A 115 -1.21 36.15 2.15
N GLU A 116 -2.13 36.13 1.19
CA GLU A 116 -2.20 37.14 0.13
C GLU A 116 -2.49 38.53 0.71
N SER A 117 -3.44 38.62 1.63
CA SER A 117 -3.76 39.86 2.36
C SER A 117 -2.57 40.39 3.17
N ALA A 118 -1.89 39.52 3.93
CA ALA A 118 -0.73 39.89 4.73
C ALA A 118 0.45 40.34 3.86
N ARG A 119 0.68 39.68 2.72
CA ARG A 119 1.72 40.05 1.76
C ARG A 119 1.44 41.43 1.14
N ALA A 120 0.18 41.73 0.81
CA ALA A 120 -0.20 43.04 0.33
C ALA A 120 0.08 44.14 1.37
N LYS A 121 -0.22 43.88 2.66
CA LYS A 121 0.09 44.81 3.77
C LYS A 121 1.60 45.01 3.95
N ALA A 122 2.39 43.93 3.95
CA ALA A 122 3.84 44.02 4.05
C ALA A 122 4.45 44.84 2.90
N HIS A 123 3.95 44.63 1.67
CA HIS A 123 4.38 45.40 0.51
C HIS A 123 4.02 46.90 0.62
N ALA A 124 2.81 47.22 1.10
CA ALA A 124 2.38 48.59 1.35
C ALA A 124 3.27 49.27 2.41
N ALA A 125 3.53 48.59 3.54
CA ALA A 125 4.39 49.12 4.61
C ALA A 125 5.84 49.33 4.14
N ALA A 126 6.40 48.40 3.38
CA ALA A 126 7.73 48.57 2.77
C ALA A 126 7.78 49.77 1.80
N THR A 127 6.68 50.06 1.11
CA THR A 127 6.57 51.24 0.24
C THR A 127 6.47 52.53 1.06
N ALA A 128 5.76 52.52 2.18
CA ALA A 128 5.68 53.63 3.12
C ALA A 128 7.05 53.95 3.73
N VAL A 129 7.83 52.95 4.14
CA VAL A 129 9.22 53.12 4.61
C VAL A 129 10.07 53.84 3.56
N ARG A 130 10.04 53.38 2.29
CA ARG A 130 10.79 54.03 1.21
C ARG A 130 10.36 55.49 1.00
N ALA A 131 9.08 55.80 1.18
CA ALA A 131 8.58 57.17 1.07
C ALA A 131 9.06 58.04 2.24
N ALA A 132 8.94 57.55 3.48
CA ALA A 132 9.39 58.23 4.69
C ALA A 132 10.91 58.47 4.67
N GLN A 133 11.70 57.51 4.17
CA GLN A 133 13.15 57.67 3.99
C GLN A 133 13.51 58.83 3.06
N ARG A 134 12.80 58.97 1.93
CA ARG A 134 13.01 60.10 1.01
C ARG A 134 12.65 61.42 1.69
N THR A 135 11.50 61.48 2.37
CA THR A 135 11.10 62.68 3.10
C THR A 135 12.12 63.05 4.18
N ALA A 136 12.60 62.09 4.98
CA ALA A 136 13.62 62.34 5.98
C ALA A 136 14.92 62.89 5.36
N ALA A 137 15.38 62.32 4.24
CA ALA A 137 16.55 62.82 3.52
C ALA A 137 16.34 64.26 2.98
N ASP A 138 15.16 64.55 2.41
CA ASP A 138 14.82 65.89 1.94
C ASP A 138 14.81 66.92 3.09
N ARG A 139 14.36 66.51 4.30
CA ARG A 139 14.37 67.38 5.48
C ARG A 139 15.78 67.63 6.01
N VAL A 140 16.68 66.64 5.97
CA VAL A 140 18.10 66.84 6.29
C VAL A 140 18.71 67.90 5.36
N GLY A 141 18.49 67.79 4.04
CA GLY A 141 18.95 68.80 3.09
C GLY A 141 18.34 70.20 3.34
N ALA A 142 17.07 70.27 3.74
CA ALA A 142 16.44 71.54 4.10
C ALA A 142 17.06 72.20 5.34
N VAL A 143 17.47 71.40 6.34
CA VAL A 143 18.20 71.90 7.52
C VAL A 143 19.58 72.41 7.12
N GLU A 144 20.32 71.69 6.29
CA GLU A 144 21.64 72.11 5.78
C GLU A 144 21.54 73.47 5.03
N VAL A 145 20.52 73.62 4.17
CA VAL A 145 20.28 74.88 3.46
C VAL A 145 19.89 76.02 4.40
N ALA A 146 19.04 75.75 5.40
CA ALA A 146 18.64 76.77 6.38
C ALA A 146 19.83 77.20 7.27
N ALA A 147 20.68 76.25 7.67
CA ALA A 147 21.90 76.51 8.42
C ALA A 147 22.89 77.38 7.62
N ALA A 148 23.11 77.06 6.34
CA ALA A 148 23.97 77.86 5.47
C ALA A 148 23.46 79.30 5.29
N LYS A 149 22.13 79.49 5.17
CA LYS A 149 21.53 80.83 5.12
C LYS A 149 21.71 81.61 6.42
N LEU A 150 21.53 80.95 7.56
CA LEU A 150 21.77 81.56 8.87
C LEU A 150 23.23 82.00 9.03
N ASP A 151 24.19 81.16 8.60
CA ASP A 151 25.62 81.51 8.62
C ASP A 151 25.97 82.68 7.70
N ALA A 152 25.34 82.76 6.52
CA ALA A 152 25.49 83.89 5.62
C ALA A 152 25.01 85.21 6.23
N GLU A 153 23.85 85.24 6.91
CA GLU A 153 23.36 86.44 7.60
C GLU A 153 24.27 86.85 8.77
N ARG A 154 24.80 85.88 9.53
CA ARG A 154 25.77 86.13 10.61
C ARG A 154 27.05 86.80 10.10
N THR A 155 27.50 86.42 8.90
CA THR A 155 28.78 86.88 8.35
C THR A 155 28.66 88.19 7.58
N HIS A 156 27.58 88.41 6.84
CA HIS A 156 27.45 89.54 5.89
C HIS A 156 26.56 90.68 6.38
N ASN A 157 25.71 90.44 7.37
CA ASN A 157 24.63 91.37 7.71
C ASN A 157 24.43 91.53 9.23
N ALA A 158 25.52 91.41 10.00
CA ALA A 158 25.54 91.36 11.47
C ALA A 158 24.96 92.60 12.19
N ALA A 159 24.61 93.67 11.47
CA ALA A 159 23.96 94.86 12.02
C ALA A 159 22.42 94.84 11.86
N ASP A 160 21.85 93.88 11.12
CA ASP A 160 20.41 93.73 10.86
C ASP A 160 19.83 92.57 11.70
N ASP A 161 19.56 92.86 12.98
CA ASP A 161 19.11 91.89 13.98
C ASP A 161 17.82 91.15 13.55
N VAL A 162 16.94 91.81 12.79
CA VAL A 162 15.65 91.24 12.37
C VAL A 162 15.87 90.07 11.41
N LYS A 163 16.72 90.23 10.38
CA LYS A 163 16.98 89.16 9.42
C LYS A 163 17.72 87.97 10.04
N LEU A 164 18.59 88.23 11.00
CA LEU A 164 19.29 87.19 11.73
C LEU A 164 18.33 86.32 12.55
N VAL A 165 17.37 86.96 13.26
CA VAL A 165 16.32 86.26 14.01
C VAL A 165 15.43 85.45 13.07
N GLU A 166 14.96 86.02 11.96
CA GLU A 166 14.15 85.29 11.00
C GLU A 166 14.89 84.08 10.39
N ALA A 167 16.19 84.21 10.12
CA ALA A 167 17.00 83.10 9.62
C ALA A 167 17.17 81.98 10.68
N ALA A 168 17.32 82.36 11.96
CA ALA A 168 17.37 81.41 13.08
C ALA A 168 16.04 80.68 13.24
N GLU A 169 14.91 81.38 13.21
CA GLU A 169 13.58 80.77 13.26
C GLU A 169 13.32 79.80 12.10
N ARG A 170 13.77 80.15 10.89
CA ARG A 170 13.68 79.25 9.71
C ARG A 170 14.51 77.97 9.91
N HIS A 171 15.72 78.10 10.47
CA HIS A 171 16.55 76.94 10.82
C HIS A 171 15.86 76.06 11.88
N ASP A 172 15.38 76.64 12.97
CA ASP A 172 14.73 75.89 14.05
C ASP A 172 13.43 75.22 13.59
N LYS A 173 12.71 75.84 12.64
CA LYS A 173 11.56 75.22 11.97
C LYS A 173 11.97 74.04 11.09
N ALA A 174 13.10 74.15 10.38
CA ALA A 174 13.63 73.06 9.57
C ALA A 174 14.06 71.87 10.44
N VAL A 175 14.75 72.13 11.57
CA VAL A 175 15.17 71.09 12.53
C VAL A 175 13.97 70.34 13.08
N ARG A 176 12.93 71.05 13.57
CA ARG A 176 11.70 70.40 14.03
C ARG A 176 11.01 69.57 12.95
N ALA A 177 11.03 70.04 11.70
CA ALA A 177 10.48 69.29 10.57
C ALA A 177 11.32 68.04 10.21
N GLN A 178 12.63 68.08 10.42
CA GLN A 178 13.51 66.91 10.28
C GLN A 178 13.22 65.88 11.38
N GLU A 179 13.16 66.32 12.65
CA GLU A 179 12.87 65.44 13.78
C GLU A 179 11.52 64.73 13.58
N ALA A 180 10.47 65.47 13.20
CA ALA A 180 9.16 64.89 12.88
C ALA A 180 9.20 63.88 11.71
N ALA A 181 10.04 64.14 10.69
CA ALA A 181 10.21 63.20 9.58
C ALA A 181 11.01 61.94 9.97
N GLN A 182 11.96 62.06 10.90
CA GLN A 182 12.68 60.93 11.48
C GLN A 182 11.77 60.07 12.35
N GLU A 183 10.90 60.69 13.16
CA GLU A 183 9.88 60.00 13.95
C GLU A 183 8.90 59.23 13.05
N ALA A 184 8.39 59.87 11.99
CA ALA A 184 7.52 59.21 11.01
C ALA A 184 8.20 58.04 10.27
N LEU A 185 9.52 58.12 10.07
CA LEU A 185 10.30 57.01 9.51
C LEU A 185 10.40 55.83 10.48
N LEU A 186 10.61 56.10 11.77
CA LEU A 186 10.61 55.06 12.81
C LEU A 186 9.25 54.36 12.88
N GLU A 187 8.15 55.13 12.89
CA GLU A 187 6.79 54.58 12.88
C GLU A 187 6.53 53.71 11.63
N ALA A 188 7.00 54.15 10.45
CA ALA A 188 6.89 53.37 9.23
C ALA A 188 7.68 52.04 9.32
N HIS A 189 8.85 52.04 9.97
CA HIS A 189 9.63 50.82 10.22
C HIS A 189 8.89 49.87 11.18
N GLU A 190 8.34 50.37 12.28
CA GLU A 190 7.54 49.57 13.22
C GLU A 190 6.30 48.96 12.54
N SER A 191 5.62 49.73 11.69
CA SER A 191 4.49 49.25 10.89
C SER A 191 4.90 48.15 9.91
N ARG A 192 6.07 48.27 9.26
CA ARG A 192 6.62 47.22 8.39
C ARG A 192 6.92 45.96 9.19
N ASP A 193 7.62 46.08 10.31
CA ASP A 193 8.00 44.92 11.13
C ASP A 193 6.75 44.19 11.64
N THR A 194 5.70 44.94 12.02
CA THR A 194 4.38 44.37 12.36
C THR A 194 3.76 43.61 11.18
N ALA A 195 3.78 44.18 9.97
CA ALA A 195 3.22 43.54 8.78
C ALA A 195 4.01 42.29 8.35
N GLU A 196 5.34 42.29 8.48
CA GLU A 196 6.20 41.13 8.22
C GLU A 196 5.94 40.00 9.23
N ASN A 197 5.76 40.33 10.52
CA ASN A 197 5.38 39.35 11.54
C ASN A 197 4.01 38.69 11.23
N LEU A 198 3.03 39.48 10.79
CA LEU A 198 1.73 38.96 10.37
C LEU A 198 1.83 38.05 9.13
N LEU A 199 2.69 38.40 8.16
CA LEU A 199 2.94 37.55 7.01
C LEU A 199 3.57 36.23 7.42
N ALA A 200 4.58 36.25 8.28
CA ALA A 200 5.21 35.03 8.80
C ALA A 200 4.20 34.13 9.53
N ALA A 201 3.34 34.72 10.37
CA ALA A 201 2.28 33.99 11.06
C ALA A 201 1.27 33.36 10.08
N ALA A 202 0.84 34.10 9.04
CA ALA A 202 -0.07 33.59 8.02
C ALA A 202 0.56 32.46 7.19
N GLU A 203 1.85 32.59 6.82
CA GLU A 203 2.58 31.54 6.10
C GLU A 203 2.73 30.27 6.93
N GLU A 204 2.96 30.40 8.24
CA GLU A 204 2.98 29.27 9.17
C GLU A 204 1.60 28.61 9.29
N GLN A 205 0.52 29.39 9.40
CA GLN A 205 -0.85 28.86 9.41
C GLN A 205 -1.18 28.09 8.12
N LEU A 206 -0.76 28.60 6.95
CA LEU A 206 -0.92 27.90 5.67
C LEU A 206 -0.11 26.59 5.64
N ALA A 207 1.11 26.58 6.17
CA ALA A 207 1.92 25.38 6.28
C ALA A 207 1.27 24.33 7.20
N GLN A 208 0.75 24.75 8.36
CA GLN A 208 0.00 23.89 9.27
C GLN A 208 -1.27 23.32 8.62
N ALA A 209 -2.04 24.15 7.90
CA ALA A 209 -3.24 23.71 7.18
C ALA A 209 -2.93 22.68 6.07
N ARG A 210 -1.78 22.81 5.40
CA ARG A 210 -1.31 21.85 4.39
C ARG A 210 -0.77 20.56 4.99
N ALA A 211 -0.22 20.61 6.21
CA ALA A 211 0.30 19.45 6.91
C ALA A 211 -0.82 18.51 7.42
N VAL A 212 -2.03 19.05 7.65
CA VAL A 212 -3.20 18.24 7.97
C VAL A 212 -3.63 17.50 6.70
N PRO A 213 -3.52 16.15 6.64
CA PRO A 213 -4.01 15.40 5.50
C PRO A 213 -5.51 15.70 5.33
N PRO A 214 -6.00 15.86 4.09
CA PRO A 214 -7.42 16.10 3.88
C PRO A 214 -8.19 14.96 4.55
N ARG A 215 -9.01 15.29 5.55
CA ARG A 215 -9.91 14.30 6.13
C ARG A 215 -10.88 13.95 5.02
N GLU A 216 -10.78 12.72 4.50
CA GLU A 216 -11.75 12.22 3.54
C GLU A 216 -13.14 12.42 4.13
N SER A 217 -14.08 12.90 3.31
CA SER A 217 -15.44 13.10 3.77
C SER A 217 -15.99 11.75 4.25
N ALA A 218 -16.77 11.75 5.34
CA ALA A 218 -17.40 10.53 5.83
C ALA A 218 -18.20 9.81 4.72
N ALA A 219 -18.73 10.58 3.75
CA ALA A 219 -19.38 10.05 2.56
C ALA A 219 -18.43 9.27 1.64
N VAL A 220 -17.22 9.77 1.37
CA VAL A 220 -16.20 9.05 0.56
C VAL A 220 -15.74 7.79 1.28
N VAL A 221 -15.50 7.86 2.60
CA VAL A 221 -15.13 6.68 3.41
C VAL A 221 -16.22 5.61 3.34
N ALA A 222 -17.47 5.99 3.60
CA ALA A 222 -18.60 5.06 3.51
C ALA A 222 -18.81 4.50 2.09
N ALA A 223 -18.55 5.28 1.03
CA ALA A 223 -18.63 4.81 -0.35
C ALA A 223 -17.53 3.77 -0.66
N ARG A 224 -16.30 3.95 -0.18
CA ARG A 224 -15.23 2.95 -0.32
C ARG A 224 -15.53 1.67 0.45
N GLU A 225 -16.06 1.77 1.66
CA GLU A 225 -16.48 0.60 2.44
C GLU A 225 -17.57 -0.20 1.71
N LYS A 226 -18.51 0.48 1.04
CA LYS A 226 -19.50 -0.18 0.18
C LYS A 226 -18.86 -0.92 -1.00
N VAL A 227 -17.88 -0.31 -1.68
CA VAL A 227 -17.13 -0.97 -2.76
C VAL A 227 -16.41 -2.21 -2.22
N ALA A 228 -15.66 -2.08 -1.14
CA ALA A 228 -14.95 -3.19 -0.52
C ALA A 228 -15.89 -4.33 -0.08
N LYS A 229 -17.09 -3.99 0.43
CA LYS A 229 -18.12 -4.99 0.76
C LYS A 229 -18.65 -5.70 -0.49
N ALA A 230 -18.89 -4.98 -1.58
CA ALA A 230 -19.35 -5.56 -2.83
C ALA A 230 -18.28 -6.46 -3.48
N GLU A 231 -17.01 -6.07 -3.42
CA GLU A 231 -15.89 -6.88 -3.92
C GLU A 231 -15.75 -8.20 -3.13
N ARG A 232 -15.81 -8.16 -1.80
CA ARG A 232 -15.84 -9.39 -0.98
C ARG A 232 -17.00 -10.31 -1.34
N ALA A 233 -18.18 -9.75 -1.66
CA ALA A 233 -19.33 -10.55 -2.07
C ALA A 233 -19.14 -11.18 -3.47
N ARG A 234 -18.47 -10.47 -4.40
CA ARG A 234 -18.07 -11.02 -5.70
C ARG A 234 -17.10 -12.19 -5.52
N ASP A 235 -16.05 -12.00 -4.71
CA ASP A 235 -15.03 -13.03 -4.49
C ASP A 235 -15.66 -14.32 -3.92
N LEU A 236 -16.56 -14.19 -2.94
CA LEU A 236 -17.34 -15.33 -2.42
C LEU A 236 -18.23 -15.97 -3.50
N ALA A 237 -18.82 -15.18 -4.40
CA ALA A 237 -19.62 -15.73 -5.50
C ALA A 237 -18.76 -16.48 -6.53
N GLU A 238 -17.53 -16.01 -6.80
CA GLU A 238 -16.55 -16.71 -7.64
C GLU A 238 -16.17 -18.07 -7.05
N GLU A 239 -15.89 -18.12 -5.75
CA GLU A 239 -15.61 -19.37 -5.03
C GLU A 239 -16.81 -20.35 -5.12
N ARG A 240 -18.03 -19.86 -4.95
CA ARG A 240 -19.25 -20.68 -5.10
C ARG A 240 -19.42 -21.21 -6.52
N VAL A 241 -19.10 -20.42 -7.55
CA VAL A 241 -19.09 -20.88 -8.94
C VAL A 241 -18.06 -21.98 -9.14
N ALA A 242 -16.84 -21.81 -8.60
CA ALA A 242 -15.79 -22.83 -8.68
C ALA A 242 -16.21 -24.15 -8.00
N ALA A 243 -16.77 -24.06 -6.79
CA ALA A 243 -17.27 -25.22 -6.05
C ALA A 243 -18.43 -25.92 -6.78
N ALA A 244 -19.41 -25.16 -7.27
CA ALA A 244 -20.53 -25.70 -8.05
C ALA A 244 -20.06 -26.34 -9.35
N ARG A 245 -19.03 -25.78 -10.00
CA ARG A 245 -18.43 -26.35 -11.20
C ARG A 245 -17.76 -27.68 -10.92
N ALA A 246 -16.97 -27.76 -9.85
CA ALA A 246 -16.34 -29.02 -9.42
C ALA A 246 -17.39 -30.09 -9.08
N SER A 247 -18.49 -29.72 -8.42
CA SER A 247 -19.62 -30.62 -8.16
C SER A 247 -20.27 -31.12 -9.45
N TYR A 248 -20.55 -30.22 -10.40
CA TYR A 248 -21.06 -30.59 -11.72
C TYR A 248 -20.13 -31.55 -12.46
N ASP A 249 -18.83 -31.25 -12.48
CA ASP A 249 -17.85 -32.07 -13.19
C ASP A 249 -17.73 -33.48 -12.57
N ARG A 250 -17.86 -33.62 -11.24
CA ARG A 250 -17.96 -34.93 -10.56
C ARG A 250 -19.24 -35.68 -10.90
N ALA A 251 -20.40 -35.01 -10.83
CA ALA A 251 -21.69 -35.64 -11.14
C ALA A 251 -21.77 -36.09 -12.61
N ALA A 252 -21.24 -35.28 -13.54
CA ALA A 252 -21.16 -35.63 -14.95
C ALA A 252 -20.25 -36.84 -15.21
N ALA A 253 -19.11 -36.96 -14.49
CA ALA A 253 -18.23 -38.12 -14.60
C ALA A 253 -18.93 -39.42 -14.15
N LEU A 254 -19.63 -39.37 -13.00
CA LEU A 254 -20.42 -40.50 -12.48
C LEU A 254 -21.50 -40.96 -13.47
N GLU A 255 -22.25 -40.03 -14.07
CA GLU A 255 -23.29 -40.37 -15.05
C GLU A 255 -22.74 -40.90 -16.39
N SER A 256 -21.53 -40.50 -16.77
CA SER A 256 -20.90 -40.90 -18.04
C SER A 256 -20.20 -42.25 -17.97
N GLY A 257 -20.11 -42.87 -16.78
CA GLY A 257 -19.29 -44.08 -16.56
C GLY A 257 -17.81 -43.88 -16.88
N GLN A 258 -17.37 -42.61 -16.95
CA GLN A 258 -15.98 -42.24 -17.10
C GLN A 258 -15.42 -42.08 -15.70
N ASP A 259 -14.60 -43.04 -15.28
CA ASP A 259 -13.86 -42.93 -14.02
C ASP A 259 -13.19 -41.55 -13.98
N ALA A 260 -13.39 -40.82 -12.88
CA ALA A 260 -12.53 -39.70 -12.51
C ALA A 260 -11.06 -40.12 -12.70
N PRO A 261 -10.11 -39.22 -13.06
CA PRO A 261 -8.72 -39.61 -13.22
C PRO A 261 -8.33 -40.46 -12.02
N ALA A 262 -8.11 -41.75 -12.27
CA ALA A 262 -8.05 -42.74 -11.23
C ALA A 262 -6.97 -42.27 -10.26
N ALA A 263 -7.35 -42.02 -9.00
CA ALA A 263 -6.38 -42.06 -7.92
C ALA A 263 -5.70 -43.42 -8.10
N SER A 264 -4.47 -43.43 -8.63
CA SER A 264 -3.80 -44.68 -8.91
C SER A 264 -3.79 -45.45 -7.60
N ALA A 265 -4.17 -46.71 -7.62
CA ALA A 265 -4.15 -47.53 -6.41
C ALA A 265 -2.82 -47.31 -5.67
N PRO A 266 -2.83 -47.15 -4.34
CA PRO A 266 -1.61 -46.84 -3.61
C PRO A 266 -0.58 -47.94 -3.90
N SER A 267 0.67 -47.54 -4.13
CA SER A 267 1.76 -48.47 -4.44
C SER A 267 2.05 -49.39 -3.27
N PHE A 268 1.68 -48.98 -2.05
CA PHE A 268 1.70 -49.80 -0.86
C PHE A 268 0.28 -50.02 -0.35
N ALA A 269 -0.03 -51.24 0.11
CA ALA A 269 -1.40 -51.56 0.55
C ALA A 269 -1.74 -51.04 1.94
N SER A 270 -0.73 -50.72 2.76
CA SER A 270 -0.89 -50.24 4.13
C SER A 270 0.36 -49.52 4.61
N LEU A 271 0.20 -48.71 5.67
CA LEU A 271 1.31 -48.03 6.32
C LEU A 271 2.40 -49.02 6.81
N PRO A 272 2.09 -50.13 7.51
CA PRO A 272 3.12 -51.10 7.88
C PRO A 272 3.89 -51.66 6.67
N THR A 273 3.20 -51.89 5.54
CA THR A 273 3.86 -52.34 4.30
C THR A 273 4.80 -51.26 3.76
N PHE A 274 4.40 -49.99 3.77
CA PHE A 274 5.26 -48.88 3.36
C PHE A 274 6.51 -48.76 4.26
N VAL A 275 6.32 -48.88 5.57
CA VAL A 275 7.42 -48.80 6.54
C VAL A 275 8.42 -49.94 6.35
N ASP A 276 7.95 -51.18 6.27
CA ASP A 276 8.78 -52.37 6.11
C ASP A 276 9.49 -52.42 4.74
N ARG A 277 8.78 -52.08 3.67
CA ARG A 277 9.26 -52.29 2.29
C ARG A 277 9.98 -51.09 1.69
N TYR A 278 9.75 -49.89 2.23
CA TYR A 278 10.36 -48.66 1.71
C TYR A 278 11.14 -47.90 2.78
N VAL A 279 10.52 -47.51 3.90
CA VAL A 279 11.17 -46.64 4.90
C VAL A 279 12.41 -47.29 5.51
N LEU A 280 12.28 -48.49 6.09
CA LEU A 280 13.39 -49.16 6.77
C LEU A 280 14.55 -49.53 5.83
N PRO A 281 14.31 -50.03 4.60
CA PRO A 281 15.38 -50.25 3.64
C PRO A 281 16.13 -48.99 3.21
N ASN A 282 15.47 -47.82 3.21
CA ASN A 282 16.04 -46.54 2.77
C ASN A 282 16.56 -45.65 3.92
N TRP A 283 16.27 -45.98 5.19
CA TRP A 283 16.77 -45.25 6.37
C TRP A 283 17.78 -46.09 7.18
N ARG A 284 18.93 -46.41 6.57
CA ARG A 284 19.96 -47.30 7.15
C ARG A 284 21.05 -46.53 7.92
N HIS A 285 20.66 -45.67 8.85
CA HIS A 285 21.63 -44.99 9.72
C HIS A 285 22.20 -45.96 10.78
N ARG A 286 23.41 -45.70 11.26
CA ARG A 286 24.07 -46.54 12.28
C ARG A 286 23.26 -46.46 13.57
N HIS A 287 22.79 -47.59 14.09
CA HIS A 287 22.20 -47.66 15.43
C HIS A 287 23.27 -47.39 16.50
N ASP A 288 23.57 -46.12 16.76
CA ASP A 288 24.53 -45.65 17.75
C ASP A 288 23.85 -44.87 18.88
N ARG A 289 24.58 -43.98 19.57
CA ARG A 289 24.03 -43.21 20.70
C ARG A 289 23.07 -42.11 20.25
N ASP A 290 23.16 -41.69 18.99
CA ASP A 290 22.51 -40.46 18.50
C ASP A 290 21.27 -40.76 17.64
N THR A 291 21.08 -42.01 17.21
CA THR A 291 19.86 -42.46 16.52
C THR A 291 19.22 -43.69 17.16
N ARG A 292 17.90 -43.62 17.37
CA ARG A 292 17.07 -44.64 18.00
C ARG A 292 15.92 -45.04 17.09
N TRP A 293 15.61 -46.33 17.08
CA TRP A 293 14.44 -46.87 16.40
C TRP A 293 13.66 -47.75 17.38
N CYS A 294 12.33 -47.64 17.34
CA CYS A 294 11.43 -48.49 18.10
C CYS A 294 10.82 -49.55 17.17
N GLU A 295 11.07 -50.83 17.45
CA GLU A 295 10.49 -51.93 16.66
C GLU A 295 8.95 -51.92 16.71
N ARG A 296 8.38 -51.46 17.83
CA ARG A 296 6.93 -51.29 18.04
C ARG A 296 6.51 -49.84 17.80
N TRP A 297 6.98 -49.23 16.71
CA TRP A 297 6.71 -47.83 16.38
C TRP A 297 5.22 -47.48 16.36
N TRP A 298 4.33 -48.42 16.05
CA TRP A 298 2.88 -48.24 16.03
C TRP A 298 2.26 -47.94 17.41
N LEU A 299 3.00 -48.12 18.51
CA LEU A 299 2.57 -47.73 19.85
C LEU A 299 2.83 -46.25 20.16
N HIS A 300 3.47 -45.52 19.24
CA HIS A 300 3.75 -44.09 19.37
C HIS A 300 2.83 -43.32 18.43
N GLU A 301 1.81 -42.64 18.96
CA GLU A 301 0.85 -41.86 18.17
C GLU A 301 1.54 -40.87 17.23
N GLU A 302 2.54 -40.14 17.74
CA GLU A 302 3.34 -39.22 16.93
C GLU A 302 4.07 -39.95 15.79
N ALA A 303 4.55 -41.18 16.02
CA ALA A 303 5.22 -41.95 14.98
C ALA A 303 4.26 -42.42 13.89
N VAL A 304 3.07 -42.89 14.28
CA VAL A 304 2.02 -43.28 13.34
C VAL A 304 1.67 -42.08 12.45
N THR A 305 1.32 -40.94 13.02
CA THR A 305 0.95 -39.75 12.24
C THR A 305 2.06 -39.27 11.30
N ARG A 306 3.33 -39.25 11.77
CA ARG A 306 4.46 -38.85 10.93
C ARG A 306 4.70 -39.82 9.78
N LEU A 307 4.59 -41.13 10.03
CA LEU A 307 4.80 -42.15 9.00
C LEU A 307 3.61 -42.19 8.02
N GLU A 308 2.38 -41.90 8.46
CA GLU A 308 1.20 -41.70 7.59
C GLU A 308 1.41 -40.51 6.66
N ALA A 309 1.81 -39.36 7.20
CA ALA A 309 2.10 -38.17 6.39
C ALA A 309 3.21 -38.45 5.35
N LEU A 310 4.24 -39.21 5.71
CA LEU A 310 5.27 -39.65 4.77
C LEU A 310 4.72 -40.53 3.65
N TRP A 311 3.85 -41.47 4.01
CA TRP A 311 3.23 -42.38 3.04
C TRP A 311 2.31 -41.63 2.09
N GLU A 312 1.45 -40.75 2.60
CA GLU A 312 0.56 -39.91 1.78
C GLU A 312 1.35 -39.02 0.81
N ALA A 313 2.39 -38.34 1.31
CA ALA A 313 3.26 -37.51 0.48
C ALA A 313 3.97 -38.36 -0.59
N PHE A 314 4.39 -39.58 -0.27
CA PHE A 314 5.01 -40.48 -1.24
C PHE A 314 4.03 -40.89 -2.35
N GLU A 315 2.81 -41.31 -1.97
CA GLU A 315 1.79 -41.75 -2.91
C GLU A 315 1.34 -40.63 -3.85
N ALA A 316 1.28 -39.39 -3.35
CA ALA A 316 1.01 -38.21 -4.17
C ALA A 316 2.18 -37.89 -5.10
N MET A 317 3.39 -37.77 -4.56
CA MET A 317 4.55 -37.27 -5.33
C MET A 317 5.11 -38.29 -6.32
N ARG A 318 4.91 -39.60 -6.13
CA ARG A 318 5.36 -40.61 -7.11
C ARG A 318 4.63 -40.52 -8.46
N LEU A 319 3.48 -39.86 -8.50
CA LEU A 319 2.69 -39.64 -9.72
C LEU A 319 3.15 -38.40 -10.50
N GLU A 320 3.91 -37.52 -9.84
CA GLU A 320 4.40 -36.27 -10.42
C GLU A 320 5.71 -36.50 -11.19
N PRO A 321 5.96 -35.73 -12.26
CA PRO A 321 7.21 -35.82 -13.02
C PRO A 321 8.42 -35.41 -12.18
N ALA A 322 9.62 -35.81 -12.64
CA ALA A 322 10.87 -35.38 -12.02
C ALA A 322 10.93 -33.84 -11.93
N PRO A 323 11.41 -33.26 -10.81
CA PRO A 323 12.18 -33.89 -9.73
C PRO A 323 11.35 -34.21 -8.46
N SER A 324 10.13 -34.74 -8.61
CA SER A 324 9.21 -35.08 -7.51
C SER A 324 9.85 -35.91 -6.38
N LEU A 325 10.56 -37.00 -6.70
CA LEU A 325 11.19 -37.87 -5.70
C LEU A 325 12.30 -37.15 -4.90
N SER A 326 13.07 -36.27 -5.54
CA SER A 326 14.11 -35.47 -4.85
C SER A 326 13.47 -34.50 -3.85
N THR A 327 12.36 -33.89 -4.27
CA THR A 327 11.57 -32.99 -3.40
C THR A 327 10.98 -33.76 -2.23
N TRP A 328 10.43 -34.96 -2.48
CA TRP A 328 9.89 -35.83 -1.44
C TRP A 328 10.94 -36.22 -0.39
N LEU A 329 12.15 -36.62 -0.84
CA LEU A 329 13.23 -36.96 0.08
C LEU A 329 13.64 -35.79 0.97
N ARG A 330 13.87 -34.62 0.36
CA ARG A 330 14.34 -33.41 1.04
C ARG A 330 13.31 -32.83 2.01
N ASP A 331 12.06 -32.69 1.55
CA ASP A 331 11.03 -31.91 2.26
C ASP A 331 10.19 -32.76 3.21
N HIS A 332 10.09 -34.07 2.95
CA HIS A 332 9.27 -34.97 3.76
C HIS A 332 10.13 -36.04 4.45
N PHE A 333 10.76 -36.93 3.67
CA PHE A 333 11.41 -38.13 4.21
C PHE A 333 12.47 -37.82 5.26
N ASP A 334 13.49 -37.03 4.89
CA ASP A 334 14.63 -36.73 5.76
C ASP A 334 14.19 -35.97 7.01
N HIS A 335 13.23 -35.05 6.87
CA HIS A 335 12.70 -34.26 7.98
C HIS A 335 12.00 -35.15 9.02
N HIS A 336 11.00 -35.93 8.60
CA HIS A 336 10.22 -36.74 9.54
C HIS A 336 11.04 -37.87 10.13
N MET A 337 11.89 -38.53 9.34
CA MET A 337 12.73 -39.62 9.84
C MET A 337 13.79 -39.14 10.83
N SER A 338 14.35 -37.94 10.63
CA SER A 338 15.24 -37.31 11.61
C SER A 338 14.52 -37.06 12.93
N MET A 339 13.33 -36.46 12.90
CA MET A 339 12.54 -36.18 14.11
C MET A 339 12.13 -37.43 14.89
N LEU A 340 11.85 -38.54 14.19
CA LEU A 340 11.53 -39.81 14.83
C LEU A 340 12.76 -40.42 15.53
N THR A 341 13.90 -40.39 14.85
CA THR A 341 15.07 -41.19 15.23
C THR A 341 16.12 -40.45 16.03
N ARG A 342 16.10 -39.11 16.12
CA ARG A 342 17.09 -38.34 16.90
C ARG A 342 17.10 -38.74 18.39
N VAL A 343 18.21 -38.46 19.08
CA VAL A 343 18.42 -38.78 20.50
C VAL A 343 17.31 -38.31 21.45
N ASP A 344 16.65 -37.20 21.12
CA ASP A 344 15.53 -36.57 21.83
C ASP A 344 14.22 -36.60 20.99
N GLY A 345 14.16 -37.44 19.95
CA GLY A 345 13.00 -37.63 19.09
C GLY A 345 11.92 -38.51 19.70
N THR A 346 10.91 -38.88 18.90
CA THR A 346 9.76 -39.70 19.34
C THR A 346 10.19 -41.03 19.97
N PHE A 347 11.31 -41.60 19.54
CA PHE A 347 11.86 -42.85 20.08
C PHE A 347 12.93 -42.67 21.16
N ALA A 348 13.11 -41.46 21.71
CA ALA A 348 14.10 -41.17 22.74
C ALA A 348 13.95 -42.03 24.01
N GLY A 349 12.71 -42.40 24.37
CA GLY A 349 12.43 -43.28 25.51
C GLY A 349 12.70 -44.77 25.25
N CYS A 350 12.83 -45.17 23.98
CA CYS A 350 13.04 -46.56 23.58
C CYS A 350 14.54 -46.87 23.52
N SER A 351 14.97 -47.98 24.11
CA SER A 351 16.36 -48.44 24.02
C SER A 351 16.42 -49.87 23.48
N PRO A 352 17.30 -50.16 22.49
CA PRO A 352 17.51 -51.52 22.00
C PRO A 352 18.38 -52.38 22.93
N ARG A 353 18.74 -51.91 24.15
CA ARG A 353 19.95 -52.37 24.84
C ARG A 353 19.81 -53.33 26.02
N THR A 354 18.64 -53.86 26.34
CA THR A 354 18.51 -54.85 27.44
C THR A 354 17.60 -55.99 27.03
N HIS A 355 18.07 -57.22 27.27
CA HIS A 355 17.33 -58.48 27.15
C HIS A 355 16.24 -58.66 28.23
N ASP A 356 15.76 -57.56 28.81
CA ASP A 356 14.61 -57.50 29.71
C ASP A 356 13.59 -56.58 29.04
N GLU A 357 12.32 -56.97 29.09
CA GLU A 357 11.15 -56.36 28.44
C GLU A 357 11.34 -54.90 27.97
N PRO A 358 11.17 -54.64 26.66
CA PRO A 358 11.26 -53.29 26.11
C PRO A 358 10.41 -52.33 26.93
N VAL A 359 11.05 -51.36 27.58
CA VAL A 359 10.37 -50.30 28.31
C VAL A 359 9.73 -49.36 27.28
N HIS A 360 8.57 -49.77 26.76
CA HIS A 360 7.69 -48.92 25.97
C HIS A 360 6.84 -48.10 26.94
N ARG A 361 7.32 -46.91 27.28
CA ARG A 361 6.54 -45.96 28.05
C ARG A 361 6.07 -44.87 27.10
N ALA A 362 4.75 -44.78 26.88
CA ALA A 362 4.16 -43.61 26.26
C ALA A 362 4.57 -42.38 27.11
N GLY A 363 5.10 -41.35 26.45
CA GLY A 363 5.45 -40.11 27.12
C GLY A 363 4.22 -39.46 27.74
N ALA A 364 4.41 -38.68 28.81
CA ALA A 364 3.32 -37.89 29.35
C ALA A 364 2.89 -36.85 28.30
N VAL A 365 1.60 -36.80 27.99
CA VAL A 365 1.01 -35.71 27.21
C VAL A 365 1.15 -34.42 28.02
N TRP A 366 1.38 -33.30 27.34
CA TRP A 366 1.48 -32.01 28.02
C TRP A 366 0.15 -31.67 28.69
N ALA A 367 0.26 -31.20 29.94
CA ALA A 367 -0.91 -30.72 30.67
C ALA A 367 -1.50 -29.51 29.95
N HIS A 368 -2.81 -29.53 29.75
CA HIS A 368 -3.58 -28.38 29.29
C HIS A 368 -4.85 -28.27 30.12
N THR A 369 -5.41 -27.07 30.16
CA THR A 369 -6.73 -26.79 30.75
C THR A 369 -7.69 -26.43 29.63
N GLU A 370 -8.96 -26.80 29.78
CA GLU A 370 -9.98 -26.49 28.79
C GLU A 370 -10.15 -24.97 28.64
N PRO A 371 -10.18 -24.44 27.40
CA PRO A 371 -10.40 -23.01 27.19
C PRO A 371 -11.83 -22.61 27.59
N PRO A 372 -12.05 -21.35 28.01
CA PRO A 372 -13.39 -20.86 28.32
C PRO A 372 -14.38 -21.04 27.15
N ALA A 373 -15.61 -21.44 27.46
CA ALA A 373 -16.65 -21.64 26.45
C ALA A 373 -16.92 -20.35 25.64
N GLY A 374 -16.98 -20.47 24.32
CA GLY A 374 -17.25 -19.36 23.40
C GLY A 374 -16.06 -18.43 23.11
N LEU A 375 -14.86 -18.73 23.62
CA LEU A 375 -13.65 -17.95 23.31
C LEU A 375 -13.16 -18.16 21.86
N PHE A 376 -13.45 -19.31 21.27
CA PHE A 376 -13.05 -19.68 19.92
C PHE A 376 -14.28 -20.02 19.08
N ASP A 377 -14.29 -19.56 17.83
CA ASP A 377 -15.33 -19.89 16.87
C ASP A 377 -15.28 -21.39 16.56
N VAL A 378 -16.42 -22.06 16.70
CA VAL A 378 -16.59 -23.48 16.35
C VAL A 378 -17.35 -23.53 15.03
N ASP A 379 -16.72 -24.07 14.00
CA ASP A 379 -17.39 -24.35 12.74
C ASP A 379 -18.36 -25.54 12.93
N PRO A 380 -19.69 -25.35 12.81
CA PRO A 380 -20.67 -26.41 13.02
C PRO A 380 -20.61 -27.50 11.94
N GLU A 381 -19.97 -27.25 10.81
CA GLU A 381 -19.79 -28.24 9.74
C GLU A 381 -18.47 -29.01 9.89
N SER A 382 -17.64 -28.68 10.89
CA SER A 382 -16.36 -29.35 11.11
C SER A 382 -16.53 -30.81 11.53
N VAL A 383 -15.77 -31.68 10.86
CA VAL A 383 -15.69 -33.10 11.24
C VAL A 383 -14.70 -33.21 12.40
N VAL A 384 -15.20 -33.63 13.57
CA VAL A 384 -14.34 -33.96 14.72
C VAL A 384 -13.46 -35.14 14.32
N GLN A 385 -12.15 -34.90 14.25
CA GLN A 385 -11.19 -35.96 13.97
C GLN A 385 -11.23 -36.97 15.12
N PRO A 386 -11.39 -38.28 14.84
CA PRO A 386 -11.34 -39.28 15.89
C PRO A 386 -9.96 -39.22 16.56
N GLN A 387 -9.92 -39.33 17.89
CA GLN A 387 -8.66 -39.48 18.61
C GLN A 387 -7.99 -40.77 18.11
N SER A 388 -6.79 -40.65 17.55
CA SER A 388 -5.99 -41.77 17.10
C SER A 388 -5.67 -42.68 18.30
N HIS A 389 -6.32 -43.84 18.35
CA HIS A 389 -6.02 -45.00 19.19
C HIS A 389 -5.74 -44.75 20.70
N GLN A 390 -6.74 -44.28 21.45
CA GLN A 390 -6.89 -44.81 22.82
C GLN A 390 -7.31 -46.29 22.72
N GLN A 391 -6.34 -47.20 22.64
CA GLN A 391 -6.62 -48.61 22.88
C GLN A 391 -7.12 -48.76 24.32
N GLY A 392 -8.31 -49.33 24.45
CA GLY A 392 -8.95 -49.58 25.73
C GLY A 392 -8.03 -50.29 26.70
N GLY A 393 -8.16 -49.93 27.97
CA GLY A 393 -7.63 -50.70 29.08
C GLY A 393 -8.04 -52.16 28.92
N VAL A 394 -7.06 -53.02 28.74
CA VAL A 394 -7.22 -54.45 29.00
C VAL A 394 -7.00 -54.65 30.49
N ALA A 395 -7.93 -55.39 31.09
CA ALA A 395 -8.08 -55.71 32.50
C ALA A 395 -6.85 -56.35 33.14
#